data_AF-A0A142X4B2-F1
#
_entry.id   AF-A0A142X4B2-F1
#
_cell.length_a   1.000
_cell.length_b   1.000
_cell.length_c   1.000
_cell.angle_alpha   90.00
_cell.angle_beta   90.00
_cell.angle_gamma   90.00
#
_symmetry.space_group_name_H-M   'P 1'
#
loop_
_entity.id
_entity.type
_entity.pdbx_description
1 polymer ?
#
loop_
_entity_poly.entity_id
_entity_poly.type
_entity_poly.pdbx_seq_one_letter_code
_entity_poly.pdbx_strand_id
1 'polypeptide(L)' 'MKNFVGFALQFAALVFLPLLIIWQLTFGFGLLWMPALMLAAMAIFYVGHSLRDFR' A
#
# COMPACT_ATOMS: atom_id res chain seq x y z
N MET A 1 2.02 -18.25 -11.46
CA MET A 1 1.17 -17.03 -11.45
C MET A 1 1.26 -16.23 -10.15
N LYS A 2 1.39 -16.87 -8.97
CA LYS A 2 1.48 -16.17 -7.66
C LYS A 2 2.64 -15.16 -7.55
N ASN A 3 3.82 -15.44 -8.13
CA ASN A 3 4.95 -14.49 -8.14
C ASN A 3 4.66 -13.20 -8.93
N PHE A 4 3.89 -13.31 -10.01
CA PHE A 4 3.50 -12.15 -10.81
C PHE A 4 2.52 -11.26 -10.06
N VAL A 5 1.63 -11.88 -9.26
CA VAL A 5 0.72 -11.18 -8.34
C VAL A 5 1.49 -10.46 -7.22
N GLY A 6 2.46 -11.13 -6.59
CA GLY A 6 3.32 -10.50 -5.58
C GLY A 6 4.13 -9.33 -6.14
N PHE A 7 4.68 -9.47 -7.35
CA PHE A 7 5.37 -8.37 -8.04
C PHE A 7 4.43 -7.21 -8.37
N ALA A 8 3.24 -7.49 -8.91
CA ALA A 8 2.25 -6.46 -9.23
C ALA A 8 1.79 -5.69 -7.99
N LEU A 9 1.59 -6.38 -6.85
CA LEU A 9 1.23 -5.76 -5.58
C LEU A 9 2.36 -4.86 -5.04
N GLN A 10 3.62 -5.27 -5.17
CA GLN A 10 4.76 -4.44 -4.77
C GLN A 10 4.95 -3.22 -5.67
N PHE A 11 4.80 -3.39 -6.98
CA PHE A 11 4.82 -2.28 -7.93
C PHE A 11 3.70 -1.28 -7.64
N ALA A 12 2.48 -1.77 -7.41
CA ALA A 12 1.35 -0.92 -7.05
C ALA A 12 1.61 -0.18 -5.73
N ALA A 13 2.17 -0.82 -4.71
CA ALA A 13 2.52 -0.15 -3.46
C ALA A 13 3.55 0.97 -3.68
N LEU A 14 4.62 0.72 -4.44
CA LEU A 14 5.66 1.72 -4.69
C LEU A 14 5.14 2.94 -5.48
N VAL A 15 4.16 2.74 -6.37
CA VAL A 15 3.60 3.82 -7.21
C VAL A 15 2.48 4.57 -6.48
N PHE A 16 1.50 3.85 -5.93
CA PHE A 16 0.26 4.45 -5.44
C PHE A 16 0.35 4.94 -3.99
N LEU A 17 1.22 4.36 -3.17
CA LEU A 17 1.38 4.77 -1.77
C LEU A 17 1.94 6.20 -1.63
N PRO A 18 2.99 6.63 -2.36
CA PRO A 18 3.42 8.04 -2.32
C PRO A 18 2.38 9.00 -2.92
N LEU A 19 1.65 8.59 -3.98
CA LEU A 19 0.57 9.40 -4.55
C LEU A 19 -0.58 9.61 -3.55
N LEU A 20 -0.95 8.56 -2.81
CA LEU A 20 -1.94 8.63 -1.75
C LEU A 20 -1.50 9.59 -0.63
N ILE A 21 -0.23 9.54 -0.22
CA ILE A 21 0.32 10.44 0.80
C ILE A 21 0.27 11.90 0.33
N ILE A 22 0.72 12.19 -0.90
CA ILE A 22 0.69 13.55 -1.47
C ILE A 22 -0.74 14.07 -1.53
N TRP A 23 -1.68 13.23 -1.95
CA TRP A 23 -3.10 13.56 -1.98
C TRP A 23 -3.64 13.87 -0.58
N GLN A 24 -3.33 13.04 0.42
CA GLN A 24 -3.73 13.28 1.81
C GLN A 24 -3.23 14.62 2.35
N LEU A 25 -1.97 14.98 2.06
CA LEU A 25 -1.36 16.24 2.48
C LEU A 25 -1.97 17.44 1.76
N THR A 26 -2.30 17.30 0.47
CA THR A 26 -2.83 18.38 -0.37
C THR A 26 -4.27 18.75 -0.01
N PHE A 27 -5.11 17.74 0.30
CA PHE A 27 -6.53 17.95 0.58
C PHE A 27 -6.84 18.10 2.07
N GLY A 28 -5.83 18.08 2.95
CA GLY A 28 -6.00 18.33 4.38
C GLY A 28 -6.87 17.28 5.06
N PHE A 29 -6.57 15.99 4.84
CA PHE A 29 -7.31 14.90 5.47
C PHE A 29 -7.25 15.00 7.00
N GLY A 30 -8.39 14.74 7.66
CA GLY A 30 -8.45 14.74 9.13
C GLY A 30 -7.44 13.76 9.73
N LEU A 31 -6.88 14.10 10.90
CA LEU A 31 -5.81 13.35 11.59
C LEU A 31 -6.10 11.85 11.77
N LEU A 32 -7.37 11.43 11.75
CA LEU A 32 -7.78 10.03 11.87
C LEU A 32 -7.66 9.26 10.54
N TRP A 33 -7.90 9.91 9.40
CA TRP A 33 -7.93 9.27 8.09
C TRP A 33 -6.54 8.98 7.54
N MET A 34 -5.56 9.83 7.83
CA MET A 34 -4.15 9.62 7.45
C MET A 34 -3.59 8.29 8.01
N PRO A 35 -3.62 8.03 9.34
CA PRO A 35 -3.12 6.76 9.89
C PRO A 35 -3.99 5.57 9.49
N ALA A 36 -5.31 5.72 9.35
CA ALA A 36 -6.18 4.62 8.90
C ALA A 36 -5.82 4.13 7.49
N LEU A 37 -5.58 5.05 6.56
CA LEU A 37 -5.17 4.74 5.19
C LEU A 37 -3.74 4.20 5.13
N MET A 38 -2.84 4.68 6.00
CA MET A 38 -1.50 4.14 6.16
C MET A 38 -1.54 2.68 6.62
N LEU A 39 -2.38 2.36 7.62
CA LEU A 39 -2.57 0.99 8.12
C LEU A 39 -3.17 0.08 7.05
N ALA A 40 -4.13 0.57 6.26
CA ALA A 40 -4.69 -0.17 5.13
C ALA A 40 -3.63 -0.48 4.07
N ALA A 41 -2.81 0.50 3.70
CA ALA A 41 -1.70 0.30 2.77
C ALA A 41 -0.67 -0.70 3.31
N MET A 42 -0.37 -0.65 4.60
CA MET A 42 0.54 -1.59 5.27
C MET A 42 -0.02 -3.01 5.27
N ALA A 43 -1.32 -3.21 5.48
CA ALA A 43 -1.97 -4.51 5.41
C ALA A 43 -1.91 -5.10 3.99
N ILE A 44 -2.20 -4.29 2.97
CA ILE A 44 -2.08 -4.71 1.55
C ILE A 44 -0.63 -5.10 1.23
N PHE A 45 0.33 -4.31 1.70
CA PHE A 45 1.75 -4.59 1.52
C PHE A 45 2.16 -5.90 2.20
N TYR A 46 1.70 -6.13 3.43
CA TYR A 46 1.96 -7.37 4.18
C TYR A 46 1.38 -8.59 3.45
N VAL A 47 0.15 -8.52 2.94
CA VAL A 47 -0.46 -9.59 2.16
C VAL A 47 0.33 -9.85 0.88
N GLY A 48 0.72 -8.80 0.15
CA GLY A 48 1.55 -8.92 -1.05
C GLY A 48 2.93 -9.53 -0.77
N HIS A 49 3.53 -9.20 0.37
CA HIS A 49 4.80 -9.76 0.82
C HIS A 49 4.66 -11.23 1.21
N SER A 50 3.63 -11.59 2.00
CA SER A 50 3.35 -12.98 2.39
C SER A 50 3.07 -13.87 1.17
N LEU A 51 2.34 -13.36 0.18
CA LEU A 51 2.11 -14.07 -1.10
C LEU A 51 3.39 -14.28 -1.92
N ARG A 52 4.44 -13.48 -1.71
CA ARG A 52 5.75 -13.62 -2.35
C ARG A 52 6.68 -14.57 -1.58
N ASP A 53 6.62 -14.53 -0.25
CA ASP A 53 7.55 -15.24 0.65
C ASP A 53 7.04 -16.64 1.09
N PHE A 54 5.86 -17.09 0.66
CA PHE A 54 5.35 -18.45 0.86
C PHE A 54 6.08 -19.50 -0.03
N ARG A 55 7.42 -19.54 0.06
CA ARG A 55 8.31 -20.55 -0.49
C ARG A 55 9.04 -21.27 0.63
#